data_AF-A0A3Q0FD17-F1
#
_entry.id   AF-A0A3Q0FD17-F1
#
_cell.length_a   1.000
_cell.length_b   1.000
_cell.length_c   1.000
_cell.angle_alpha   90.00
_cell.angle_beta   90.00
_cell.angle_gamma   90.00
#
_symmetry.space_group_name_H-M   'P 1'
#
loop_
_entity.id
_entity.type
_entity.pdbx_description
1 polymer ?
#
loop_
_entity_poly.entity_id
_entity_poly.type
_entity_poly.pdbx_seq_one_letter_code
_entity_poly.pdbx_strand_id
1 'polypeptide(L)'
;MVDHSHSSGDEAPPTRSTRGPTRMKQLLMRKYSDERTPVNVNVITGVATGRYADDFRSYLGVVARDKINILIPSFDHVSKVDRNIIWNDILLTFDIPNVTTLRNKCLSTIAENFRNFKSKLTSRYIYGHLKHKTPCSVYKSIDEDTWRLFKESRMSEEWQVSIVDIIQFLINKYISYELIN
;
A
#
# COMPACT_ATOMS: atom_id res chain seq x y z
N MET A 1 -45.29 2.37 -45.73
CA MET A 1 -44.70 1.53 -44.68
C MET A 1 -43.31 1.10 -45.12
N VAL A 2 -42.26 1.80 -44.68
CA VAL A 2 -40.96 1.19 -44.38
C VAL A 2 -40.34 2.08 -43.30
N ASP A 3 -40.36 1.59 -42.07
CA ASP A 3 -39.72 2.20 -40.92
C ASP A 3 -38.21 1.88 -40.98
N HIS A 4 -37.35 2.88 -40.91
CA HIS A 4 -35.90 2.69 -40.80
C HIS A 4 -35.48 2.89 -39.34
N SER A 5 -35.49 1.79 -38.58
CA SER A 5 -34.94 1.73 -37.24
C SER A 5 -33.40 1.67 -37.31
N HIS A 6 -32.73 2.80 -37.07
CA HIS A 6 -31.30 2.80 -36.76
C HIS A 6 -31.11 2.36 -35.30
N SER A 7 -30.79 1.09 -35.09
CA SER A 7 -30.32 0.55 -33.81
C SER A 7 -28.86 0.94 -33.60
N SER A 8 -28.63 2.01 -32.84
CA SER A 8 -27.30 2.42 -32.38
C SER A 8 -26.82 1.44 -31.31
N GLY A 9 -25.91 0.54 -31.67
CA GLY A 9 -25.20 -0.32 -30.72
C GLY A 9 -24.17 0.50 -29.95
N ASP A 10 -24.53 0.97 -28.75
CA ASP A 10 -23.57 1.43 -27.75
C ASP A 10 -22.86 0.20 -27.15
N GLU A 11 -21.81 -0.25 -27.83
CA GLU A 11 -20.90 -1.25 -27.27
C GLU A 11 -19.94 -0.56 -26.29
N ALA A 12 -20.22 -0.69 -24.99
CA ALA A 12 -19.35 -0.17 -23.94
C ALA A 12 -17.94 -0.78 -24.06
N PRO A 13 -16.87 0.01 -23.90
CA PRO A 13 -15.51 -0.48 -24.11
C PRO A 13 -15.13 -1.58 -23.09
N PRO A 14 -14.35 -2.59 -23.50
CA PRO A 14 -14.00 -3.72 -22.65
C PRO A 14 -13.22 -3.25 -21.42
N THR A 15 -13.75 -3.58 -20.23
CA THR A 15 -13.09 -3.28 -18.96
C THR A 15 -11.71 -3.94 -18.91
N ARG A 16 -10.65 -3.14 -18.85
CA ARG A 16 -9.28 -3.67 -18.73
C ARG A 16 -9.13 -4.39 -17.39
N SER A 17 -8.84 -5.69 -17.43
CA SER A 17 -8.49 -6.47 -16.24
C SER A 17 -7.31 -5.80 -15.52
N THR A 18 -7.56 -5.34 -14.29
CA THR A 18 -6.51 -4.73 -13.47
C THR A 18 -5.71 -5.85 -12.82
N ARG A 19 -4.39 -5.83 -12.99
CA ARG A 19 -3.47 -6.80 -12.38
C ARG A 19 -3.67 -6.85 -10.86
N GLY A 20 -3.80 -8.06 -10.32
CA GLY A 20 -3.91 -8.32 -8.88
C GLY A 20 -2.60 -8.00 -8.12
N PRO A 21 -2.63 -8.07 -6.77
CA PRO A 21 -1.44 -7.84 -5.95
C PRO A 21 -0.31 -8.84 -6.27
N THR A 22 0.94 -8.38 -6.21
CA THR A 22 2.10 -9.29 -6.32
C THR A 22 2.17 -10.22 -5.10
N ARG A 23 2.51 -11.49 -5.36
CA ARG A 23 2.64 -12.56 -4.37
C ARG A 23 4.06 -13.12 -4.26
N MET A 24 4.99 -12.64 -5.10
CA MET A 24 6.43 -12.92 -5.05
C MET A 24 6.84 -14.38 -4.84
N LYS A 25 6.14 -15.33 -5.46
CA LYS A 25 6.32 -16.77 -5.21
C LYS A 25 7.79 -17.22 -5.29
N GLN A 26 8.53 -16.79 -6.32
CA GLN A 26 9.93 -17.17 -6.51
C GLN A 26 10.83 -16.66 -5.37
N LEU A 27 10.62 -15.42 -4.91
CA LEU A 27 11.37 -14.85 -3.79
C LEU A 27 11.08 -15.60 -2.48
N LEU A 28 9.81 -15.97 -2.25
CA LEU A 28 9.43 -16.77 -1.08
C LEU A 28 10.06 -18.16 -1.13
N MET A 29 10.10 -18.82 -2.29
CA MET A 29 10.75 -20.13 -2.44
C MET A 29 12.24 -20.06 -2.08
N ARG A 30 12.97 -19.05 -2.57
CA ARG A 30 14.38 -18.84 -2.21
C ARG A 30 14.54 -18.68 -0.70
N LYS A 31 13.72 -17.84 -0.08
CA LYS A 31 13.73 -17.62 1.37
C LYS A 31 13.46 -18.91 2.17
N TYR A 32 12.53 -19.75 1.73
CA TYR A 32 12.25 -21.04 2.39
C TYR A 32 13.40 -22.05 2.25
N SER A 33 14.24 -21.90 1.23
CA SER A 33 15.50 -22.64 1.07
C SER A 33 16.68 -21.96 1.77
N ASP A 34 16.44 -20.98 2.65
CA ASP A 34 17.46 -20.14 3.30
C ASP A 34 18.39 -19.39 2.33
N GLU A 35 17.97 -19.24 1.07
CA GLU A 35 18.68 -18.49 0.06
C GLU A 35 18.26 -17.01 0.05
N ARG A 36 19.20 -16.14 0.41
CA ARG A 36 19.00 -14.69 0.32
C ARG A 36 19.15 -14.22 -1.13
N THR A 37 18.35 -13.24 -1.52
CA THR A 37 18.41 -12.65 -2.86
C THR A 37 19.41 -11.50 -2.87
N PRO A 38 20.48 -11.54 -3.68
CA PRO A 38 21.48 -10.48 -3.71
C PRO A 38 20.89 -9.23 -4.36
N VAL A 39 20.94 -8.08 -3.68
CA VAL A 39 20.48 -6.81 -4.25
C VAL A 39 21.41 -5.69 -3.81
N ASN A 40 21.81 -4.84 -4.75
CA ASN A 40 22.59 -3.66 -4.42
C ASN A 40 21.63 -2.55 -3.96
N VAL A 41 21.77 -2.11 -2.72
CA VAL A 41 20.99 -1.01 -2.16
C VAL A 41 21.93 0.05 -1.61
N ASN A 42 21.78 1.28 -2.10
CA ASN A 42 22.51 2.40 -1.54
C ASN A 42 22.08 2.61 -0.09
N VAL A 43 23.02 2.45 0.85
CA VAL A 43 22.72 2.50 2.29
C VAL A 43 22.27 3.86 2.81
N ILE A 44 22.54 4.94 2.06
CA ILE A 44 22.16 6.31 2.41
C ILE A 44 20.78 6.66 1.85
N THR A 45 20.52 6.30 0.59
CA THR A 45 19.28 6.67 -0.10
C THR A 45 18.19 5.60 -0.02
N GLY A 46 18.56 4.34 0.21
CA GLY A 46 17.65 3.19 0.14
C GLY A 46 17.32 2.75 -1.29
N VAL A 47 17.94 3.36 -2.31
CA VAL A 47 17.66 3.05 -3.71
C VAL A 47 18.33 1.74 -4.11
N ALA A 48 17.51 0.78 -4.57
CA ALA A 48 17.98 -0.50 -5.09
C ALA A 48 18.33 -0.43 -6.58
N THR A 49 19.35 -1.17 -7.01
CA THR A 49 19.78 -1.25 -8.42
C THR A 49 20.07 -2.71 -8.82
N GLY A 50 20.10 -2.94 -10.13
CA GLY A 50 20.34 -4.27 -10.71
C GLY A 50 19.08 -5.14 -10.84
N ARG A 51 19.30 -6.41 -11.19
CA ARG A 51 18.24 -7.32 -11.66
C ARG A 51 17.12 -7.63 -10.65
N TYR A 52 17.39 -7.49 -9.35
CA TYR A 52 16.43 -7.76 -8.26
C TYR A 52 15.91 -6.47 -7.60
N ALA A 53 16.19 -5.31 -8.17
CA ALA A 53 15.80 -4.03 -7.58
C ALA A 53 14.28 -3.88 -7.47
N ASP A 54 13.54 -4.34 -8.48
CA ASP A 54 12.08 -4.28 -8.49
C ASP A 54 11.44 -5.31 -7.56
N ASP A 55 12.06 -6.48 -7.41
CA ASP A 55 11.68 -7.47 -6.40
C ASP A 55 11.87 -6.90 -5.00
N PHE A 56 13.00 -6.23 -4.74
CA PHE A 56 13.23 -5.55 -3.47
C PHE A 56 12.16 -4.49 -3.17
N ARG A 57 11.94 -3.54 -4.07
CA ARG A 57 10.92 -2.48 -3.91
C ARG A 57 9.52 -3.07 -3.69
N SER A 58 9.17 -4.05 -4.52
CA SER A 58 7.86 -4.67 -4.45
C SER A 58 7.69 -5.49 -3.17
N TYR A 59 8.77 -6.06 -2.59
CA TYR A 59 8.72 -6.84 -1.36
C TYR A 59 8.47 -5.94 -0.16
N LEU A 60 9.06 -4.73 -0.11
CA LEU A 60 8.70 -3.73 0.90
C LEU A 60 7.20 -3.42 0.88
N GLY A 61 6.60 -3.39 -0.31
CA GLY A 61 5.15 -3.25 -0.48
C GLY A 61 4.34 -4.49 -0.07
N VAL A 62 4.90 -5.70 -0.14
CA VAL A 62 4.30 -6.92 0.41
C VAL A 62 4.34 -6.88 1.93
N VAL A 63 5.49 -6.58 2.52
CA VAL A 63 5.68 -6.45 3.96
C VAL A 63 4.71 -5.44 4.57
N ALA A 64 4.56 -4.26 3.94
CA ALA A 64 3.61 -3.24 4.40
C ALA A 64 2.15 -3.73 4.44
N ARG A 65 1.75 -4.62 3.54
CA ARG A 65 0.37 -5.13 3.42
C ARG A 65 0.11 -6.37 4.25
N ASP A 66 1.13 -7.22 4.41
CA ASP A 66 0.96 -8.56 4.95
C ASP A 66 1.43 -8.65 6.41
N LYS A 67 2.27 -7.73 6.88
CA LYS A 67 2.87 -7.77 8.23
C LYS A 67 2.34 -6.70 9.18
N ILE A 68 1.56 -5.74 8.69
CA ILE A 68 1.06 -4.61 9.48
C ILE A 68 -0.46 -4.63 9.46
N ASN A 69 -1.08 -4.74 10.64
CA ASN A 69 -2.52 -4.74 10.75
C ASN A 69 -3.08 -3.35 10.35
N ILE A 70 -4.05 -3.34 9.45
CA ILE A 70 -4.67 -2.11 8.92
C ILE A 70 -5.38 -1.29 10.01
N LEU A 71 -5.71 -1.89 11.16
CA LEU A 71 -6.28 -1.21 12.32
C LEU A 71 -5.26 -0.31 13.04
N ILE A 72 -3.95 -0.53 12.84
CA ILE A 72 -2.93 0.37 13.38
C ILE A 72 -3.08 1.74 12.70
N PRO A 73 -3.28 2.85 13.43
CA PRO A 73 -3.64 4.15 12.85
C PRO A 73 -2.62 4.66 11.82
N SER A 74 -1.34 4.65 12.19
CA SER A 74 -0.20 5.02 11.34
C SER A 74 1.00 4.13 11.65
N PHE A 75 2.01 4.12 10.77
CA PHE A 75 3.23 3.35 11.01
C PHE A 75 3.96 3.75 12.30
N ASP A 76 3.77 4.99 12.77
CA ASP A 76 4.36 5.47 14.02
C ASP A 76 3.86 4.71 15.26
N HIS A 77 2.67 4.13 15.18
CA HIS A 77 2.08 3.31 16.23
C HIS A 77 2.53 1.83 16.18
N VAL A 78 3.30 1.42 15.17
CA VAL A 78 3.90 0.09 15.12
C VAL A 78 5.01 0.00 16.16
N SER A 79 4.95 -1.01 17.03
CA SER A 79 5.89 -1.18 18.14
C SER A 79 7.33 -1.34 17.67
N LYS A 80 8.30 -1.01 18.54
CA LYS A 80 9.72 -1.20 18.23
C LYS A 80 10.04 -2.68 17.93
N VAL A 81 9.38 -3.60 18.63
CA VAL A 81 9.54 -5.05 18.46
C VAL A 81 9.08 -5.47 17.06
N ASP A 82 7.89 -5.01 16.63
CA ASP A 82 7.36 -5.35 15.30
C ASP A 82 8.20 -4.76 14.18
N ARG A 83 8.71 -3.52 14.35
CA ARG A 83 9.66 -2.92 13.40
C ARG A 83 10.95 -3.73 13.29
N ASN A 84 11.41 -4.35 14.39
CA ASN A 84 12.58 -5.23 14.37
C ASN A 84 12.28 -6.55 13.66
N ILE A 85 11.10 -7.15 13.89
CA ILE A 85 10.65 -8.36 13.19
C ILE A 85 10.56 -8.09 11.68
N ILE A 86 9.97 -6.95 11.29
CA ILE A 86 9.90 -6.50 9.89
C ILE A 86 11.30 -6.35 9.29
N TRP A 87 12.23 -5.73 10.02
CA TRP A 87 13.60 -5.57 9.52
C TRP A 87 14.32 -6.90 9.34
N ASN A 88 14.20 -7.80 10.32
CA ASN A 88 14.78 -9.13 10.24
C ASN A 88 14.19 -9.94 9.07
N ASP A 89 12.89 -9.80 8.81
CA ASP A 89 12.23 -10.45 7.67
C ASP A 89 12.82 -10.01 6.32
N ILE A 90 13.22 -8.74 6.19
CA ILE A 90 13.91 -8.20 5.00
C ILE A 90 15.32 -8.78 4.89
N LEU A 91 16.08 -8.81 5.99
CA LEU A 91 17.44 -9.39 6.02
C LEU A 91 17.47 -10.90 5.72
N LEU A 92 16.42 -11.62 6.09
CA LEU A 92 16.26 -13.03 5.74
C LEU A 92 15.89 -13.23 4.26
N THR A 93 15.36 -12.21 3.61
CA THR A 93 14.91 -12.29 2.22
C THR A 93 15.99 -11.80 1.24
N PHE A 94 16.74 -10.78 1.64
CA PHE A 94 17.73 -10.12 0.79
C PHE A 94 19.12 -10.09 1.44
N ASP A 95 20.14 -10.31 0.63
CA ASP A 95 21.53 -10.13 1.05
C ASP A 95 21.89 -8.64 0.93
N ILE A 96 21.70 -7.92 2.03
CA ILE A 96 21.94 -6.48 2.16
C ILE A 96 22.65 -6.15 3.48
N PRO A 97 23.37 -5.01 3.57
CA PRO A 97 24.02 -4.61 4.80
C PRO A 97 23.03 -4.40 5.96
N ASN A 98 23.30 -5.01 7.12
CA ASN A 98 22.54 -4.77 8.34
C ASN A 98 23.02 -3.47 9.02
N VAL A 99 22.63 -2.33 8.48
CA VAL A 99 23.01 -1.01 8.99
C VAL A 99 21.80 -0.13 9.28
N THR A 100 21.89 0.68 10.33
CA THR A 100 20.78 1.52 10.83
C THR A 100 20.24 2.49 9.79
N THR A 101 21.11 3.08 8.96
CA THR A 101 20.71 4.00 7.89
C THR A 101 19.80 3.33 6.87
N LEU A 102 20.19 2.14 6.38
CA LEU A 102 19.41 1.36 5.44
C LEU A 102 18.11 0.85 6.07
N ARG A 103 18.16 0.37 7.32
CA ARG A 103 16.98 -0.01 8.09
C ARG A 103 15.96 1.13 8.11
N ASN A 104 16.39 2.33 8.48
CA ASN A 104 15.50 3.48 8.59
C ASN A 104 14.89 3.84 7.24
N LYS A 105 15.66 3.81 6.14
CA LYS A 105 15.12 4.04 4.79
C LYS A 105 14.08 3.00 4.37
N CYS A 106 14.34 1.72 4.62
CA CYS A 106 13.39 0.65 4.32
C CYS A 106 12.09 0.80 5.14
N LEU A 107 12.20 1.09 6.43
CA LEU A 107 11.04 1.32 7.29
C LEU A 107 10.25 2.56 6.87
N SER A 108 10.90 3.64 6.41
CA SER A 108 10.22 4.80 5.84
C SER A 108 9.44 4.45 4.57
N THR A 109 10.03 3.67 3.65
CA THR A 109 9.32 3.20 2.45
C THR A 109 8.14 2.28 2.81
N ILE A 110 8.30 1.43 3.81
CA ILE A 110 7.20 0.58 4.32
C ILE A 110 6.08 1.43 4.93
N ALA A 111 6.43 2.47 5.70
CA ALA A 111 5.46 3.39 6.28
C ALA A 111 4.63 4.09 5.19
N GLU A 112 5.29 4.56 4.14
CA GLU A 112 4.63 5.17 2.98
C GLU A 112 3.73 4.17 2.25
N ASN A 113 4.24 2.97 1.95
CA ASN A 113 3.47 1.90 1.33
C ASN A 113 2.24 1.50 2.15
N PHE A 114 2.38 1.44 3.48
CA PHE A 114 1.28 1.14 4.40
C PHE A 114 0.20 2.23 4.36
N ARG A 115 0.60 3.50 4.41
CA ARG A 115 -0.32 4.64 4.24
C ARG A 115 -1.05 4.56 2.90
N ASN A 116 -0.31 4.36 1.81
CA ASN A 116 -0.86 4.25 0.46
C ASN A 116 -1.81 3.05 0.32
N PHE A 117 -1.49 1.94 0.99
CA PHE A 117 -2.37 0.76 1.03
C PHE A 117 -3.69 1.08 1.74
N LYS A 118 -3.65 1.70 2.92
CA LYS A 118 -4.88 2.12 3.63
C LYS A 118 -5.70 3.09 2.77
N SER A 119 -5.06 4.07 2.11
CA SER A 119 -5.73 5.00 1.19
C SER A 119 -6.38 4.28 0.00
N LYS A 120 -5.73 3.24 -0.53
CA LYS A 120 -6.29 2.41 -1.61
C LYS A 120 -7.50 1.60 -1.13
N LEU A 121 -7.47 1.06 0.09
CA LEU A 121 -8.61 0.36 0.68
C LEU A 121 -9.81 1.31 0.83
N THR A 122 -9.58 2.48 1.45
CA THR A 122 -10.63 3.50 1.65
C THR A 122 -11.21 4.00 0.32
N SER A 123 -10.37 4.46 -0.61
CA SER A 123 -10.84 5.07 -1.86
C SER A 123 -11.48 4.08 -2.82
N ARG A 124 -11.13 2.80 -2.79
CA ARG A 124 -11.69 1.80 -3.73
C ARG A 124 -12.83 0.99 -3.13
N TYR A 125 -12.68 0.49 -1.90
CA TYR A 125 -13.58 -0.49 -1.29
C TYR A 125 -14.57 0.11 -0.29
N ILE A 126 -14.37 1.37 0.14
CA ILE A 126 -15.35 2.07 0.99
C ILE A 126 -16.13 3.08 0.14
N TYR A 127 -15.42 4.04 -0.45
CA TYR A 127 -16.05 5.14 -1.20
C TYR A 127 -16.02 4.96 -2.73
N GLY A 128 -15.36 3.91 -3.23
CA GLY A 128 -15.08 3.74 -4.65
C GLY A 128 -15.95 2.71 -5.37
N HIS A 129 -15.55 2.44 -6.61
CA HIS A 129 -16.20 1.49 -7.52
C HIS A 129 -16.18 0.01 -7.03
N LEU A 130 -15.38 -0.32 -6.01
CA LEU A 130 -15.34 -1.67 -5.41
C LEU A 130 -16.11 -1.74 -4.09
N LYS A 131 -16.96 -0.77 -3.73
CA LYS A 131 -17.71 -0.72 -2.46
C LYS A 131 -18.59 -1.95 -2.17
N HIS A 132 -19.00 -2.68 -3.21
CA HIS A 132 -19.79 -3.91 -3.10
C HIS A 132 -18.93 -5.19 -3.04
N LYS A 133 -17.60 -5.06 -3.08
CA LYS A 133 -16.66 -6.17 -2.99
C LYS A 133 -15.91 -6.12 -1.66
N THR A 134 -15.43 -7.28 -1.22
CA THR A 134 -14.55 -7.39 -0.05
C THR A 134 -13.07 -7.47 -0.47
N PRO A 135 -12.17 -6.70 0.17
CA PRO A 135 -10.73 -6.83 -0.05
C PRO A 135 -10.18 -8.14 0.53
N CYS A 136 -10.89 -8.84 1.42
CA CYS A 136 -10.45 -10.07 2.09
C CYS A 136 -10.12 -11.20 1.10
N SER A 137 -10.86 -11.27 -0.01
CA SER A 137 -10.58 -12.22 -1.10
C SER A 137 -9.26 -11.94 -1.84
N VAL A 138 -8.81 -10.68 -1.85
CA VAL A 138 -7.63 -10.20 -2.57
C VAL A 138 -6.40 -10.18 -1.66
N TYR A 139 -6.58 -9.81 -0.40
CA TYR A 139 -5.51 -9.67 0.59
C TYR A 139 -5.77 -10.63 1.76
N LYS A 140 -5.04 -11.76 1.76
CA LYS A 140 -5.18 -12.80 2.78
C LYS A 140 -4.82 -12.35 4.20
N SER A 141 -4.10 -11.24 4.34
CA SER A 141 -3.75 -10.63 5.62
C SER A 141 -4.91 -9.85 6.27
N ILE A 142 -6.03 -9.68 5.56
CA ILE A 142 -7.22 -8.99 6.06
C ILE A 142 -8.34 -10.02 6.17
N ASP A 143 -8.70 -10.38 7.39
CA ASP A 143 -9.91 -11.13 7.70
C ASP A 143 -11.15 -10.21 7.74
N GLU A 144 -12.34 -10.81 7.77
CA GLU A 144 -13.60 -10.06 7.72
C GLU A 144 -13.84 -9.17 8.96
N ASP A 145 -13.38 -9.56 10.14
CA ASP A 145 -13.53 -8.76 11.36
C ASP A 145 -12.60 -7.54 11.31
N THR A 146 -11.33 -7.75 10.94
CA THR A 146 -10.35 -6.70 10.69
C THR A 146 -10.86 -5.72 9.64
N TRP A 147 -11.45 -6.22 8.54
CA TRP A 147 -12.03 -5.36 7.51
C TRP A 147 -13.24 -4.56 8.02
N ARG A 148 -14.15 -5.19 8.78
CA ARG A 148 -15.31 -4.53 9.37
C ARG A 148 -14.88 -3.36 10.26
N LEU A 149 -13.99 -3.61 11.22
CA LEU A 149 -13.48 -2.59 12.15
C LEU A 149 -12.76 -1.46 11.40
N PHE A 150 -11.96 -1.80 10.38
CA PHE A 150 -11.31 -0.78 9.57
C PHE A 150 -12.35 0.07 8.84
N LYS A 151 -13.38 -0.54 8.24
CA LYS A 151 -14.44 0.18 7.54
C LYS A 151 -15.20 1.11 8.48
N GLU A 152 -15.60 0.63 9.65
CA GLU A 152 -16.25 1.43 10.70
C GLU A 152 -15.38 2.64 11.08
N SER A 153 -14.07 2.43 11.30
CA SER A 153 -13.14 3.53 11.63
C SER A 153 -13.00 4.59 10.54
N ARG A 154 -13.30 4.26 9.27
CA ARG A 154 -13.28 5.23 8.16
C ARG A 154 -14.62 5.91 7.95
N MET A 155 -15.71 5.33 8.45
CA MET A 155 -17.03 5.93 8.37
C MET A 155 -17.36 6.80 9.58
N SER A 156 -16.57 6.69 10.67
CA SER A 156 -16.77 7.46 11.89
C SER A 156 -16.67 8.97 11.64
N GLU A 157 -17.42 9.74 12.43
CA GLU A 157 -17.45 11.20 12.32
C GLU A 157 -16.08 11.81 12.59
N GLU A 158 -15.33 11.27 13.57
CA GLU A 158 -13.99 11.75 13.91
C GLU A 158 -13.03 11.62 12.73
N TRP A 159 -13.15 10.53 11.95
CA TRP A 159 -12.32 10.36 10.78
C TRP A 159 -12.68 11.37 9.68
N GLN A 160 -13.97 11.58 9.43
CA GLN A 160 -14.44 12.53 8.43
C GLN A 160 -14.03 13.96 8.79
N VAL A 161 -14.18 14.35 10.05
CA VAL A 161 -13.72 15.65 10.58
C VAL A 161 -12.21 15.80 10.41
N SER A 162 -11.41 14.78 10.74
CA SER A 162 -9.95 14.84 10.57
C SER A 162 -9.52 15.07 9.11
N ILE A 163 -10.26 14.55 8.13
CA ILE A 163 -9.99 14.76 6.71
C ILE A 163 -10.33 16.19 6.31
N VAL A 164 -11.46 16.72 6.78
CA VAL A 164 -11.85 18.11 6.55
C VAL A 164 -10.81 19.05 7.14
N ASP A 165 -10.35 18.81 8.37
CA ASP A 165 -9.32 19.63 9.03
C ASP A 165 -7.98 19.59 8.29
N ILE A 166 -7.55 18.42 7.81
CA ILE A 166 -6.32 18.30 7.02
C ILE A 166 -6.45 19.04 5.69
N ILE A 167 -7.57 18.91 4.98
CA ILE A 167 -7.81 19.62 3.72
C ILE A 167 -7.85 21.12 3.97
N GLN A 168 -8.55 21.57 5.01
CA GLN A 168 -8.64 22.99 5.37
C GLN A 168 -7.27 23.56 5.75
N PHE A 169 -6.46 22.82 6.51
CA PHE A 169 -5.08 23.20 6.83
C PHE A 169 -4.23 23.37 5.57
N LEU A 170 -4.32 22.44 4.61
CA LEU A 170 -3.56 22.51 3.36
C LEU A 170 -4.03 23.66 2.46
N ILE A 171 -5.34 23.92 2.39
CA ILE A 171 -5.91 25.07 1.68
C ILE A 171 -5.41 26.37 2.30
N ASN A 172 -5.51 26.50 3.62
CA ASN A 172 -5.04 27.69 4.34
C ASN A 172 -3.55 27.93 4.10
N LYS A 173 -2.73 26.87 4.16
CA LYS A 173 -1.30 26.93 3.86
C LYS A 173 -1.02 27.39 2.42
N TYR A 174 -1.78 26.89 1.45
CA TYR A 174 -1.65 27.28 0.04
C TYR A 174 -2.04 28.75 -0.17
N ILE A 175 -3.17 29.19 0.40
CA ILE A 175 -3.63 30.59 0.32
C ILE A 175 -2.62 31.53 0.98
N SER A 176 -2.08 31.18 2.15
CA SER A 176 -1.02 31.97 2.78
C SER A 176 0.24 32.07 1.91
N TYR A 177 0.59 31.02 1.17
CA TYR A 177 1.72 31.05 0.25
C TYR A 177 1.48 31.97 -0.96
N GLU A 178 0.26 32.00 -1.51
CA GLU A 178 -0.15 32.88 -2.61
C GLU A 178 -0.34 34.35 -2.19
N LEU A 179 -0.59 34.64 -0.91
CA LEU A 179 -0.73 36.02 -0.41
C LEU A 179 0.60 36.67 0.00
N ILE A 180 1.67 35.89 0.10
CA ILE A 180 3.01 36.35 0.52
C ILE A 180 3.99 36.42 -0.67
N ASN A 181 3.61 35.90 -1.84
CA ASN A 181 4.33 36.06 -3.11
C ASN A 181 3.52 36.92 -4.08
#